data_AF-A0A9Q9EK77-F1
#
_entry.id   AF-A0A9Q9EK77-F1
#
_cell.length_a   1.000
_cell.length_b   1.000
_cell.length_c   1.000
_cell.angle_alpha   90.00
_cell.angle_beta   90.00
_cell.angle_gamma   90.00
#
_symmetry.space_group_name_H-M   'P 1'
#
loop_
_entity.id
_entity.type
_entity.pdbx_description
1 polymer ?
#
loop_
_entity_poly.entity_id
_entity_poly.type
_entity_poly.pdbx_seq_one_letter_code
_entity_poly.pdbx_strand_id
1 'polypeptide(L)'
;MSEKSYSDNSYLESVRSDEALLGLSHRQPKKSRWLVWSTYLASGLILLVLGSLAGRYTRRDTDQECAAQLSMYSPAIEAVEYIDFDFDDDFNVSSIYRGPPTPEREAAWLDMTYKHGVEIPEDKLEKLNRTEKDHMK
;
A
#
# COMPACT_ATOMS: atom_id res chain seq x y z
N MET A 1 -39.22 57.83 -59.83
CA MET A 1 -38.27 58.54 -58.93
C MET A 1 -38.64 58.27 -57.46
N SER A 2 -38.67 56.99 -57.05
CA SER A 2 -39.02 56.62 -55.66
C SER A 2 -38.30 55.35 -55.17
N GLU A 3 -37.94 54.43 -56.09
CA GLU A 3 -37.25 53.18 -55.74
C GLU A 3 -35.84 53.38 -55.15
N LYS A 4 -35.11 54.40 -55.58
CA LYS A 4 -33.72 54.61 -55.12
C LYS A 4 -33.66 55.01 -53.64
N SER A 5 -34.66 55.74 -53.14
CA SER A 5 -34.75 56.15 -51.74
C SER A 5 -35.06 54.97 -50.80
N TYR A 6 -35.89 54.02 -51.26
CA TYR A 6 -36.27 52.85 -50.47
C TYR A 6 -35.11 51.86 -50.28
N SER A 7 -34.29 51.66 -51.33
CA SER A 7 -33.14 50.77 -51.25
C SER A 7 -31.99 51.31 -50.41
N ASP A 8 -31.78 52.64 -50.38
CA ASP A 8 -30.72 53.23 -49.55
C ASP A 8 -31.06 53.14 -48.06
N ASN A 9 -32.33 53.34 -47.68
CA ASN A 9 -32.74 53.21 -46.28
C ASN A 9 -32.65 51.78 -45.75
N SER A 10 -33.05 50.77 -46.53
CA SER A 10 -32.98 49.37 -46.09
C SER A 10 -31.54 48.89 -45.91
N TYR A 11 -30.61 49.39 -46.75
CA TYR A 11 -29.19 49.10 -46.62
C TYR A 11 -28.57 49.78 -45.40
N LEU A 12 -28.91 51.04 -45.13
CA LEU A 12 -28.44 51.77 -43.96
C LEU A 12 -28.95 51.16 -42.63
N GLU A 13 -30.15 50.60 -42.64
CA GLU A 13 -30.75 49.95 -41.48
C GLU A 13 -30.14 48.57 -41.21
N SER A 14 -29.76 47.81 -42.25
CA SER A 14 -29.01 46.56 -42.08
C SER A 14 -27.60 46.81 -41.57
N VAL A 15 -26.88 47.79 -42.13
CA VAL A 15 -25.53 48.16 -41.68
C VAL A 15 -25.54 48.63 -40.23
N ARG A 16 -26.52 49.44 -39.82
CA ARG A 16 -26.67 49.88 -38.42
C ARG A 16 -27.01 48.72 -37.46
N SER A 17 -27.77 47.74 -37.93
CA SER A 17 -28.10 46.54 -37.13
C SER A 17 -26.88 45.63 -36.97
N ASP A 18 -26.08 45.47 -38.02
CA ASP A 18 -24.83 44.72 -37.99
C ASP A 18 -23.77 45.43 -37.12
N GLU A 19 -23.68 46.76 -37.17
CA GLU A 19 -22.84 47.53 -36.25
C GLU A 19 -23.33 47.44 -34.80
N ALA A 20 -24.64 47.37 -34.55
CA ALA A 20 -25.19 47.15 -33.21
C ALA A 20 -24.90 45.73 -32.68
N LEU A 21 -24.95 44.71 -33.54
CA LEU A 21 -24.61 43.33 -33.20
C LEU A 21 -23.09 43.13 -33.03
N LEU A 22 -22.27 43.81 -33.82
CA LEU A 22 -20.82 43.84 -33.67
C LEU A 22 -20.37 44.73 -32.50
N GLY A 23 -21.20 45.67 -32.04
CA GLY A 23 -21.00 46.45 -30.81
C GLY A 23 -21.25 45.64 -29.52
N LEU A 24 -21.99 44.53 -29.61
CA LEU A 24 -22.09 43.51 -28.55
C LEU A 24 -20.92 42.50 -28.59
N SER A 25 -19.87 42.79 -29.35
CA SER A 25 -18.67 41.96 -29.44
C SER A 25 -17.89 41.96 -28.12
N HIS A 26 -17.87 40.78 -27.53
CA HIS A 26 -16.83 40.27 -26.66
C HIS A 26 -16.41 41.17 -25.50
N ARG A 27 -17.23 41.20 -24.44
CA ARG A 27 -16.75 41.55 -23.10
C ARG A 27 -15.78 40.46 -22.65
N GLN A 28 -14.49 40.59 -23.02
CA GLN A 28 -13.41 39.79 -22.46
C GLN A 28 -13.47 39.97 -20.94
N PRO A 29 -13.79 38.94 -20.13
CA PRO A 29 -13.65 39.08 -18.70
C PRO A 29 -12.17 39.33 -18.45
N LYS A 30 -11.82 40.51 -17.93
CA LYS A 30 -10.49 40.76 -17.38
C LYS A 30 -10.32 39.73 -16.26
N LYS A 31 -9.72 38.58 -16.58
CA LYS A 31 -9.46 37.53 -15.59
C LYS A 31 -8.61 38.18 -14.51
N SER A 32 -9.23 38.47 -13.38
CA SER A 32 -8.53 39.04 -12.24
C SER A 32 -7.35 38.15 -11.94
N ARG A 33 -6.15 38.72 -11.84
CA ARG A 33 -4.93 37.97 -11.52
C ARG A 33 -5.18 37.05 -10.31
N TRP A 34 -5.98 37.52 -9.35
CA TRP A 34 -6.43 36.74 -8.18
C TRP A 34 -7.20 35.46 -8.51
N LEU A 35 -8.09 35.47 -9.51
CA LEU A 35 -8.80 34.26 -9.95
C LEU A 35 -7.84 33.25 -10.58
N VAL A 36 -6.82 33.73 -11.31
CA VAL A 36 -5.79 32.87 -11.91
C VAL A 36 -4.91 32.24 -10.83
N TRP A 37 -4.43 33.03 -9.86
CA TRP A 37 -3.67 32.50 -8.71
C TRP A 37 -4.50 31.51 -7.88
N SER A 38 -5.78 31.80 -7.65
CA SER A 38 -6.70 30.91 -6.95
C SER A 38 -6.83 29.54 -7.64
N THR A 39 -6.94 29.52 -8.97
CA THR A 39 -6.98 28.25 -9.72
C THR A 39 -5.70 27.44 -9.61
N TYR A 40 -4.52 28.08 -9.66
CA TYR A 40 -3.23 27.40 -9.49
C TYR A 40 -3.05 26.85 -8.07
N LEU A 41 -3.50 27.58 -7.05
CA LEU A 41 -3.47 27.11 -5.67
C LEU A 41 -4.42 25.92 -5.45
N ALA A 42 -5.64 25.99 -5.99
CA ALA A 42 -6.60 24.90 -5.91
C ALA A 42 -6.10 23.64 -6.64
N SER A 43 -5.53 23.79 -7.86
CA SER A 43 -4.95 22.65 -8.58
C SER A 43 -3.75 22.06 -7.85
N GLY A 44 -2.90 22.91 -7.24
CA GLY A 44 -1.78 22.46 -6.43
C GLY A 44 -2.24 21.64 -5.22
N LEU A 45 -3.26 22.11 -4.50
CA LEU A 45 -3.85 21.36 -3.38
C LEU A 45 -4.45 20.02 -3.82
N ILE A 46 -5.15 19.99 -4.95
CA ILE A 46 -5.72 18.74 -5.49
C ILE A 46 -4.62 17.75 -5.84
N LEU A 47 -3.55 18.19 -6.51
CA LEU A 47 -2.41 17.33 -6.84
C LEU A 47 -1.68 16.82 -5.60
N LEU A 48 -1.56 17.65 -4.55
CA LEU A 48 -0.98 17.22 -3.26
C LEU A 48 -1.84 16.16 -2.58
N VAL A 49 -3.16 16.34 -2.56
CA VAL A 49 -4.09 15.35 -1.99
C VAL A 49 -4.02 14.05 -2.77
N LEU A 50 -4.11 14.11 -4.11
CA LEU A 50 -4.01 12.91 -4.96
C LEU A 50 -2.66 12.21 -4.82
N GLY A 51 -1.55 12.96 -4.77
CA GLY A 51 -0.21 12.41 -4.56
C GLY A 51 -0.06 11.75 -3.19
N SER A 52 -0.63 12.35 -2.13
CA SER A 52 -0.62 11.75 -0.79
C SER A 52 -1.47 10.49 -0.70
N LEU A 53 -2.63 10.46 -1.38
CA LEU A 53 -3.48 9.27 -1.45
C LEU A 53 -2.79 8.13 -2.22
N ALA A 54 -2.16 8.46 -3.35
CA ALA A 54 -1.38 7.51 -4.12
C ALA A 54 -0.20 6.95 -3.31
N GLY A 55 0.51 7.81 -2.59
CA GLY A 55 1.62 7.39 -1.71
C GLY A 55 1.18 6.49 -0.55
N ARG A 56 -0.04 6.70 -0.01
CA ARG A 56 -0.64 5.77 0.96
C ARG A 56 -0.94 4.42 0.34
N TYR A 57 -1.47 4.40 -0.89
CA TYR A 57 -1.85 3.18 -1.60
C TYR A 57 -0.64 2.35 -2.08
N THR A 58 0.50 3.00 -2.32
CA THR A 58 1.74 2.32 -2.74
C THR A 58 2.63 1.90 -1.59
N ARG A 59 2.40 2.42 -0.36
CA ARG A 59 3.09 1.91 0.82
C ARG A 59 2.58 0.50 1.11
N ARG A 60 3.51 -0.45 1.14
CA ARG A 60 3.27 -1.75 1.73
C ARG A 60 3.49 -1.65 3.23
N ASP A 61 2.55 -2.20 3.98
CA ASP A 61 2.69 -2.38 5.42
C ASP A 61 3.82 -3.39 5.68
N THR A 62 4.47 -3.25 6.83
CA THR A 62 5.48 -4.20 7.27
C THR A 62 4.83 -5.54 7.65
N ASP A 63 5.57 -6.64 7.54
CA ASP A 63 5.06 -7.98 7.90
C ASP A 63 4.62 -8.05 9.37
N GLN A 64 5.27 -7.27 10.24
CA GLN A 64 4.88 -7.12 11.64
C GLN A 64 3.50 -6.47 11.80
N GLU A 65 3.22 -5.37 11.07
CA GLU A 65 1.92 -4.70 11.09
C GLU A 65 0.81 -5.60 10.54
N CYS A 66 1.11 -6.34 9.46
CA CYS A 66 0.21 -7.32 8.87
C CYS A 66 -0.14 -8.44 9.87
N ALA A 67 0.88 -8.99 10.54
CA ALA A 67 0.68 -10.03 11.56
C ALA A 67 -0.13 -9.52 12.75
N ALA A 68 0.10 -8.29 13.22
CA ALA A 68 -0.68 -7.71 14.31
C ALA A 68 -2.17 -7.53 13.97
N GLN A 69 -2.49 -7.25 12.70
CA GLN A 69 -3.88 -7.10 12.25
C GLN A 69 -4.59 -8.44 12.02
N LEU A 70 -3.88 -9.46 11.53
CA LEU A 70 -4.46 -10.75 11.12
C LEU A 70 -4.40 -11.83 12.20
N SER A 71 -3.57 -11.66 13.22
CA SER A 71 -3.47 -12.62 14.32
C SER A 71 -4.52 -12.38 15.40
N MET A 72 -4.85 -13.44 16.14
CA MET A 72 -5.60 -13.29 17.38
C MET A 72 -4.76 -12.53 18.41
N TYR A 73 -5.41 -11.69 19.23
CA TYR A 73 -4.75 -10.95 20.30
C TYR A 73 -3.89 -11.88 21.17
N SER A 74 -2.61 -11.54 21.27
CA SER A 74 -1.63 -12.21 22.12
C SER A 74 -0.58 -11.20 22.58
N PRO A 75 -0.18 -11.20 23.86
CA PRO A 75 0.95 -10.41 24.34
C PRO A 75 2.26 -10.71 23.60
N ALA A 76 2.36 -11.88 22.96
CA ALA A 76 3.54 -12.27 22.19
C ALA A 76 3.77 -11.37 20.97
N ILE A 77 2.72 -10.79 20.38
CA ILE A 77 2.84 -9.98 19.14
C ILE A 77 3.71 -8.73 19.38
N GLU A 78 3.64 -8.15 20.57
CA GLU A 78 4.44 -6.98 20.95
C GLU A 78 5.85 -7.37 21.43
N ALA A 79 6.05 -8.63 21.83
CA ALA A 79 7.28 -9.12 22.42
C ALA A 79 8.24 -9.77 21.40
N VAL A 80 7.80 -10.01 20.16
CA VAL A 80 8.60 -10.63 19.10
C VAL A 80 9.20 -9.59 18.15
N GLU A 81 10.44 -9.84 17.74
CA GLU A 81 11.12 -9.05 16.71
C GLU A 81 11.04 -9.78 15.37
N TYR A 82 10.65 -9.05 14.32
CA TYR A 82 10.62 -9.58 12.96
C TYR A 82 11.98 -9.33 12.31
N ILE A 83 12.61 -10.40 11.85
CA ILE A 83 13.85 -10.33 11.07
C ILE A 83 13.59 -10.92 9.69
N ASP A 84 14.01 -10.18 8.66
CA ASP A 84 14.05 -10.71 7.30
C ASP A 84 15.32 -11.54 7.16
N PHE A 85 15.15 -12.81 6.81
CA PHE A 85 16.26 -13.75 6.64
C PHE A 85 16.09 -14.50 5.33
N ASP A 86 17.04 -14.32 4.43
CA ASP A 86 17.17 -15.14 3.24
C ASP A 86 17.95 -16.39 3.59
N PHE A 87 17.29 -17.55 3.51
CA PHE A 87 17.99 -18.82 3.64
C PHE A 87 18.80 -19.07 2.37
N ASP A 88 20.07 -19.44 2.54
CA ASP A 88 20.92 -19.97 1.47
C ASP A 88 20.43 -21.40 1.08
N ASP A 89 19.20 -21.52 0.60
CA ASP A 89 18.60 -22.79 0.16
C ASP A 89 18.78 -23.00 -1.34
N ASP A 90 20.04 -22.95 -1.78
CA ASP A 90 20.36 -23.48 -3.11
C ASP A 90 20.15 -25.01 -3.09
N PHE A 91 19.49 -25.55 -4.11
CA PHE A 91 19.29 -26.99 -4.25
C PHE A 91 20.62 -27.74 -4.26
N ASN A 92 21.70 -27.06 -4.64
CA ASN A 92 23.06 -27.59 -4.69
C ASN A 92 23.93 -27.31 -3.44
N VAL A 93 23.38 -26.77 -2.34
CA VAL A 93 24.18 -26.60 -1.12
C VAL A 93 24.60 -27.95 -0.55
N SER A 94 25.91 -28.12 -0.32
CA SER A 94 26.46 -29.29 0.35
C SER A 94 26.05 -29.26 1.82
N SER A 95 25.22 -30.23 2.22
CA SER A 95 24.80 -30.42 3.60
C SER A 95 25.11 -31.85 4.04
N ILE A 96 25.58 -32.01 5.29
CA ILE A 96 25.85 -33.33 5.86
C ILE A 96 24.58 -34.19 5.91
N TYR A 97 23.40 -33.57 5.86
CA TYR A 97 22.08 -34.21 5.94
C TYR A 97 21.50 -34.62 4.58
N ARG A 98 22.13 -34.25 3.45
CA ARG A 98 21.62 -34.53 2.09
C ARG A 98 22.38 -35.70 1.41
N GLY A 99 21.67 -36.55 0.68
CA GLY A 99 22.23 -37.61 -0.18
C GLY A 99 22.02 -39.04 0.35
N PRO A 100 22.60 -40.08 -0.32
CA PRO A 100 22.44 -41.49 0.07
C PRO A 100 22.99 -41.81 1.46
N PRO A 101 22.33 -42.63 2.28
CA PRO A 101 22.69 -42.83 3.68
C PRO A 101 24.16 -43.27 3.84
N THR A 102 24.91 -42.55 4.68
CA THR A 102 26.29 -42.88 5.07
C THR A 102 26.38 -42.94 6.60
N PRO A 103 27.32 -43.73 7.18
CA PRO A 103 27.44 -43.83 8.63
C PRO A 103 27.59 -42.48 9.34
N GLU A 104 28.35 -41.56 8.74
CA GLU A 104 28.55 -40.20 9.26
C GLU A 104 27.25 -39.37 9.22
N ARG A 105 26.49 -39.46 8.13
CA ARG A 105 25.22 -38.74 7.97
C ARG A 105 24.15 -39.25 8.93
N GLU A 106 24.03 -40.57 9.06
CA GLU A 106 23.08 -41.17 10.00
C GLU A 106 23.44 -40.80 11.44
N ALA A 107 24.73 -40.77 11.79
CA ALA A 107 25.17 -40.28 13.09
C ALA A 107 24.79 -38.81 13.32
N ALA A 108 24.95 -37.95 12.31
CA ALA A 108 24.55 -36.54 12.41
C ALA A 108 23.03 -36.35 12.55
N TRP A 109 22.23 -37.16 11.86
CA TRP A 109 20.77 -37.17 12.03
C TRP A 109 20.37 -37.64 13.43
N LEU A 110 21.01 -38.69 13.93
CA LEU A 110 20.76 -39.21 15.27
C LEU A 110 21.14 -38.18 16.35
N ASP A 111 22.28 -37.51 16.24
CA ASP A 111 22.69 -36.47 17.20
C ASP A 111 21.66 -35.31 17.27
N MET A 112 21.08 -34.92 16.12
CA MET A 112 20.08 -33.85 16.10
C MET A 112 18.73 -34.30 16.69
N THR A 113 18.28 -35.51 16.34
CA THR A 113 16.93 -36.00 16.64
C THR A 113 16.85 -36.71 17.99
N TYR A 114 17.94 -37.32 18.44
CA TYR A 114 18.05 -37.98 19.73
C TYR A 114 18.37 -36.97 20.82
N LYS A 115 17.40 -36.09 21.09
CA LYS A 115 17.39 -35.31 22.33
C LYS A 115 16.50 -36.03 23.32
N HIS A 116 17.01 -36.23 24.53
CA HIS A 116 16.21 -36.72 25.64
C HIS A 116 15.01 -35.79 25.82
N GLY A 117 13.84 -36.36 26.15
CA GLY A 117 12.65 -35.56 26.41
C GLY A 117 12.92 -34.48 27.46
N VAL A 118 12.07 -33.46 27.56
CA VAL A 118 12.22 -32.43 28.60
C VAL A 118 12.17 -33.12 29.97
N GLU A 119 13.34 -33.32 30.58
CA GLU A 119 13.48 -33.94 31.88
C GLU A 119 13.02 -32.95 32.93
N ILE A 120 11.96 -33.32 33.65
CA ILE A 120 11.47 -32.52 34.77
C ILE A 120 12.23 -32.99 36.01
N PRO A 121 12.99 -32.11 36.68
CA PRO A 121 13.76 -32.52 37.84
C PRO A 121 12.82 -33.00 38.95
N GLU A 122 13.27 -34.02 39.70
CA GLU A 122 12.43 -34.75 40.65
C GLU A 122 11.75 -33.83 41.68
N ASP A 123 12.45 -32.79 42.13
CA ASP A 123 11.96 -31.79 43.08
C ASP A 123 10.85 -30.88 42.53
N LYS A 124 10.57 -30.94 41.22
CA LYS A 124 9.52 -30.19 40.54
C LYS A 124 8.36 -31.08 40.07
N LEU A 125 8.48 -32.41 40.19
CA LEU A 125 7.43 -33.35 39.77
C LEU A 125 6.13 -33.13 40.55
N GLU A 126 6.21 -32.81 41.84
CA GLU A 126 5.03 -32.54 42.69
C GLU A 126 4.19 -31.35 42.17
N LYS A 127 4.82 -30.38 41.49
CA LYS A 127 4.12 -29.21 40.92
C LYS A 127 3.25 -29.56 39.71
N LEU A 128 3.46 -30.72 39.10
CA LEU A 128 2.71 -31.13 37.92
C LEU A 128 1.29 -31.60 38.26
N ASN A 129 0.99 -31.91 39.53
CA ASN A 129 -0.32 -32.38 39.98
C ASN A 129 -0.96 -33.43 39.06
N ARG A 130 -0.15 -34.41 38.62
CA ARG A 130 -0.61 -35.56 37.81
C ARG A 130 -0.68 -36.79 38.69
N THR A 131 -1.73 -37.59 38.53
CA THR A 131 -1.85 -38.89 39.20
C THR A 131 -0.91 -39.89 38.53
N GLU A 132 -0.14 -40.59 39.35
CA GLU A 132 1.00 -41.47 39.01
C GLU A 132 0.71 -42.62 38.00
N LYS A 133 -0.56 -42.86 37.64
CA LYS A 133 -0.99 -44.10 36.98
C LYS A 133 -0.83 -44.14 35.46
N ASP A 134 -0.45 -43.06 34.79
CA ASP A 134 -0.68 -42.97 33.35
C ASP A 134 0.53 -43.29 32.45
N HIS A 135 1.78 -43.41 32.95
CA HIS A 135 2.95 -43.51 32.03
C HIS A 135 4.12 -44.41 32.45
N MET A 136 3.87 -45.59 33.03
CA MET A 136 4.92 -46.63 33.11
C MET A 136 4.39 -48.01 32.69
N LYS A 137 4.45 -48.28 31.39
CA LYS A 137 4.50 -49.63 30.80
C LYS A 137 5.56 -49.65 29.72
#